data_AF-A0A7Y8WZP7-F1
#
_entry.id   AF-A0A7Y8WZP7-F1
#
_cell.length_a   1.000
_cell.length_b   1.000
_cell.length_c   1.000
_cell.angle_alpha   90.00
_cell.angle_beta   90.00
_cell.angle_gamma   90.00
#
_symmetry.space_group_name_H-M   'P 1'
#
loop_
_entity.id
_entity.type
_entity.pdbx_description
1 polymer ?
#
loop_
_entity_poly.entity_id
_entity_poly.type
_entity_poly.pdbx_seq_one_letter_code
_entity_poly.pdbx_strand_id
1 'polypeptide(L)'
;MDTSRLLRTTGTVIAAAGLLLSGCTSDGSAGSRAAASATTRGTGPSARPTAVPAALRPYYEQKLNWRDCGVPGFQCATMKAPLDYSRPDSGQDIEIAVARRPATGPGKRLGSLVVNPGGPGGSGIGYLQAYAGIGYPEQVRARYDMVSFDPRGVDRSSPVECLTGPAMDAYTQVDQTPDDAAERAALVASFKEFAAGCQERSRRVLPHVSTVDAARDMDMLRAVLGDEKLAYVGASYGTFLGATYADLFPGRVGRLVLDGAMDPSR
;
A
#
# COMPACT_ATOMS: atom_id res chain seq x y z
N MET A 1 63.99 1.95 -4.59
CA MET A 1 64.02 2.57 -5.92
C MET A 1 63.00 3.68 -5.92
N ASP A 2 63.53 4.90 -5.78
CA ASP A 2 62.86 6.16 -6.00
C ASP A 2 62.50 6.27 -7.49
N THR A 3 61.34 6.81 -7.82
CA THR A 3 61.23 7.90 -8.80
C THR A 3 59.82 8.46 -8.79
N SER A 4 59.81 9.78 -8.85
CA SER A 4 58.71 10.66 -8.56
C SER A 4 58.38 11.46 -9.84
N ARG A 5 57.11 11.90 -9.89
CA ARG A 5 56.64 13.22 -10.38
C ARG A 5 56.50 13.49 -11.90
N LEU A 6 55.47 14.34 -12.14
CA LEU A 6 55.19 15.27 -13.25
C LEU A 6 54.37 14.67 -14.43
N LEU A 7 53.28 15.24 -14.97
CA LEU A 7 52.58 16.54 -14.92
C LEU A 7 51.06 16.29 -15.19
N ARG A 8 50.09 16.88 -14.47
CA ARG A 8 49.33 18.13 -14.76
C ARG A 8 48.78 18.27 -16.20
N THR A 9 47.44 18.29 -16.34
CA THR A 9 46.55 19.43 -16.76
C THR A 9 45.16 18.89 -17.18
N THR A 10 44.11 19.08 -16.38
CA THR A 10 42.98 20.06 -16.54
C THR A 10 42.18 19.99 -17.84
N GLY A 11 40.86 19.79 -17.70
CA GLY A 11 39.86 19.94 -18.76
C GLY A 11 38.43 19.68 -18.27
N THR A 12 37.92 20.53 -17.37
CA THR A 12 36.51 20.58 -16.95
C THR A 12 35.67 21.14 -18.10
N VAL A 13 34.59 20.47 -18.50
CA VAL A 13 33.55 21.06 -19.37
C VAL A 13 32.20 20.95 -18.66
N ILE A 14 31.75 22.11 -18.15
CA ILE A 14 30.39 22.37 -17.70
C ILE A 14 29.67 22.98 -18.91
N ALA A 15 28.59 22.35 -19.38
CA ALA A 15 27.68 22.96 -20.35
C ALA A 15 26.36 23.28 -19.64
N ALA A 16 26.25 24.53 -19.19
CA ALA A 16 24.99 25.15 -18.79
C ALA A 16 24.39 25.85 -20.03
N ALA A 17 23.20 25.44 -20.47
CA ALA A 17 22.43 26.17 -21.48
C ALA A 17 21.26 26.86 -20.78
N GLY A 18 21.42 28.17 -20.56
CA GLY A 18 20.34 29.06 -20.15
C GLY A 18 19.56 29.53 -21.39
N LEU A 19 18.24 29.48 -21.31
CA LEU A 19 17.32 30.12 -22.26
C LEU A 19 16.40 31.04 -21.47
N LEU A 20 16.57 32.35 -21.67
CA LEU A 20 15.66 33.38 -21.20
C LEU A 20 15.19 34.25 -22.38
N LEU A 21 13.85 34.33 -22.46
CA LEU A 21 12.98 35.45 -22.81
C LEU A 21 12.89 35.91 -24.28
N SER A 22 11.66 35.83 -24.78
CA SER A 22 11.09 36.81 -25.72
C SER A 22 9.72 37.20 -25.19
N GLY A 23 9.60 38.44 -24.73
CA GLY A 23 8.34 39.06 -24.31
C GLY A 23 7.65 39.74 -25.48
N CYS A 24 6.32 39.67 -25.51
CA CYS A 24 5.48 40.56 -26.30
C CYS A 24 4.70 41.45 -25.35
N THR A 25 4.85 42.75 -25.52
CA THR A 25 4.11 43.81 -24.85
C THR A 25 2.85 44.13 -25.64
N SER A 26 1.73 44.35 -24.96
CA SER A 26 0.65 45.19 -25.49
C SER A 26 -0.05 45.87 -24.33
N ASP A 27 0.20 47.17 -24.22
CA ASP A 27 -0.41 48.10 -23.28
C ASP A 27 -1.86 48.42 -23.65
N GLY A 28 -2.70 48.53 -22.61
CA GLY A 28 -3.61 49.65 -22.45
C GLY A 28 -5.00 49.58 -23.11
N SER A 29 -6.02 49.25 -22.32
CA SER A 29 -7.22 50.09 -22.23
C SER A 29 -7.92 49.89 -20.89
N ALA A 30 -8.15 51.01 -20.21
CA ALA A 30 -8.74 51.14 -18.89
C ALA A 30 -10.23 50.74 -18.87
N GLY A 31 -10.67 50.13 -17.77
CA GLY A 31 -12.08 49.90 -17.45
C GLY A 31 -12.24 49.55 -15.97
N SER A 32 -12.89 50.43 -15.22
CA SER A 32 -13.05 50.38 -13.76
C SER A 32 -13.95 49.25 -13.23
N ARG A 33 -13.63 48.81 -12.01
CA ARG A 33 -14.48 48.33 -10.90
C ARG A 33 -15.55 47.27 -11.22
N ALA A 34 -15.35 46.08 -10.63
CA ALA A 34 -16.32 45.52 -9.68
C ALA A 34 -15.64 44.43 -8.84
N ALA A 35 -15.62 44.62 -7.52
CA ALA A 35 -15.39 43.54 -6.58
C ALA A 35 -16.58 42.58 -6.65
N ALA A 36 -16.34 41.35 -7.09
CA ALA A 36 -17.31 40.27 -6.99
C ALA A 36 -16.78 39.24 -5.99
N SER A 37 -17.28 39.35 -4.75
CA SER A 37 -17.24 38.27 -3.78
C SER A 37 -18.00 37.07 -4.35
N ALA A 38 -17.28 36.04 -4.79
CA ALA A 38 -17.86 34.74 -5.09
C ALA A 38 -17.64 33.81 -3.89
N THR A 39 -18.46 34.01 -2.85
CA THR A 39 -18.73 33.00 -1.83
C THR A 39 -19.61 31.92 -2.44
N THR A 40 -19.02 30.83 -2.91
CA THR A 40 -19.72 29.56 -3.07
C THR A 40 -18.90 28.47 -2.39
N ARG A 41 -19.08 28.35 -1.07
CA ARG A 41 -18.83 27.07 -0.39
C ARG A 41 -19.85 26.09 -0.95
N GLY A 42 -19.42 25.27 -1.90
CA GLY A 42 -20.12 24.04 -2.24
C GLY A 42 -20.08 23.13 -1.02
N THR A 43 -21.11 23.18 -0.19
CA THR A 43 -21.45 22.08 0.71
C THR A 43 -21.92 20.92 -0.16
N GLY A 44 -20.97 20.16 -0.70
CA GLY A 44 -21.26 18.80 -1.16
C GLY A 44 -21.90 18.04 0.01
N PRO A 45 -22.85 17.11 -0.26
CA PRO A 45 -23.48 16.35 0.80
C PRO A 45 -22.37 15.67 1.60
N SER A 46 -22.26 16.04 2.88
CA SER A 46 -21.43 15.31 3.83
C SER A 46 -21.93 13.88 3.83
N ALA A 47 -21.26 12.99 3.10
CA ALA A 47 -21.57 11.57 3.07
C ALA A 47 -21.59 11.12 4.53
N ARG A 48 -22.80 10.87 5.07
CA ARG A 48 -22.93 10.24 6.38
C ARG A 48 -22.12 8.95 6.30
N PRO A 49 -21.29 8.63 7.31
CA PRO A 49 -20.58 7.36 7.31
C PRO A 49 -21.60 6.25 7.10
N THR A 50 -21.51 5.55 5.97
CA THR A 50 -22.41 4.44 5.67
C THR A 50 -22.34 3.48 6.83
N ALA A 51 -23.47 3.15 7.44
CA ALA A 51 -23.49 2.23 8.57
C ALA A 51 -22.89 0.88 8.15
N VAL A 52 -22.11 0.27 9.03
CA VAL A 52 -21.56 -1.08 8.78
C VAL A 52 -22.74 -2.06 8.66
N PRO A 53 -22.84 -2.86 7.58
CA PRO A 53 -23.87 -3.88 7.45
C PRO A 53 -23.91 -4.81 8.66
N ALA A 54 -25.11 -5.22 9.09
CA ALA A 54 -25.28 -6.03 10.30
C ALA A 54 -24.46 -7.34 10.26
N ALA A 55 -24.38 -7.99 9.10
CA ALA A 55 -23.60 -9.21 8.91
C ALA A 55 -22.09 -9.01 9.06
N LEU A 56 -21.58 -7.78 8.89
CA LEU A 56 -20.16 -7.47 9.06
C LEU A 56 -19.81 -6.99 10.47
N ARG A 57 -20.82 -6.64 11.28
CA ARG A 57 -20.62 -6.06 12.62
C ARG A 57 -19.68 -6.88 13.52
N PRO A 58 -19.78 -8.22 13.59
CA PRO A 58 -18.85 -9.03 14.40
C PRO A 58 -17.38 -8.83 14.03
N TYR A 59 -17.07 -8.62 12.74
CA TYR A 59 -15.70 -8.36 12.28
C TYR A 59 -15.22 -6.94 12.63
N TYR A 60 -16.11 -5.95 12.70
CA TYR A 60 -15.74 -4.57 13.06
C TYR A 60 -15.57 -4.38 14.57
N GLU A 61 -16.25 -5.19 15.39
CA GLU A 61 -16.27 -5.07 16.85
C GLU A 61 -15.30 -6.04 17.55
N GLN A 62 -14.58 -6.86 16.78
CA GLN A 62 -13.62 -7.80 17.34
C GLN A 62 -12.49 -7.09 18.10
N LYS A 63 -11.93 -7.78 19.10
CA LYS A 63 -10.77 -7.31 19.85
C LYS A 63 -9.54 -8.12 19.47
N LEU A 64 -8.45 -7.42 19.14
CA LEU A 64 -7.19 -8.06 18.83
C LEU A 64 -6.46 -8.47 20.10
N ASN A 65 -6.08 -9.74 20.15
CA ASN A 65 -5.21 -10.29 21.19
C ASN A 65 -3.75 -10.07 20.78
N TRP A 66 -3.18 -8.97 21.24
CA TRP A 66 -1.79 -8.61 20.96
C TRP A 66 -0.80 -9.48 21.74
N ARG A 67 0.23 -9.96 21.05
CA ARG A 67 1.36 -10.73 21.59
C ARG A 67 2.69 -10.19 21.08
N ASP A 68 3.79 -10.57 21.69
CA ASP A 68 5.13 -10.26 21.17
C ASP A 68 5.31 -10.79 19.75
N CYS A 69 5.95 -9.99 18.89
CA CYS A 69 6.12 -10.31 17.47
C CYS A 69 7.54 -10.71 17.06
N GLY A 70 8.31 -11.29 17.98
CA GLY A 70 9.70 -11.73 17.73
C GLY A 70 10.72 -10.61 17.52
N VAL A 71 10.28 -9.36 17.31
CA VAL A 71 11.10 -8.16 17.22
C VAL A 71 10.78 -7.23 18.40
N PRO A 72 11.78 -6.79 19.19
CA PRO A 72 11.55 -5.95 20.37
C PRO A 72 10.73 -4.69 20.10
N GLY A 73 9.70 -4.46 20.91
CA GLY A 73 8.80 -3.31 20.79
C GLY A 73 7.70 -3.45 19.73
N PHE A 74 7.65 -4.56 19.00
CA PHE A 74 6.57 -4.87 18.07
C PHE A 74 5.61 -5.90 18.67
N GLN A 75 4.33 -5.68 18.40
CA GLN A 75 3.23 -6.56 18.81
C GLN A 75 2.51 -7.09 17.57
N CYS A 76 2.09 -8.34 17.59
CA CYS A 76 1.33 -8.96 16.53
C CYS A 76 0.01 -9.52 17.04
N ALA A 77 -0.96 -9.57 16.15
CA ALA A 77 -2.29 -10.11 16.38
C ALA A 77 -2.83 -10.71 15.08
N THR A 78 -3.93 -11.42 15.19
CA THR A 78 -4.69 -11.92 14.05
C THR A 78 -6.07 -11.28 14.08
N MET A 79 -6.46 -10.66 12.97
CA MET A 79 -7.80 -10.14 12.72
C MET A 79 -8.54 -11.12 11.83
N LYS A 80 -9.80 -11.40 12.13
CA LYS A 80 -10.68 -12.17 11.24
C LYS A 80 -11.37 -11.26 10.23
N ALA A 81 -11.52 -11.71 9.01
CA ALA A 81 -12.37 -11.10 8.00
C ALA A 81 -13.20 -12.19 7.31
N PRO A 82 -14.33 -11.86 6.68
CA PRO A 82 -15.03 -12.84 5.85
C PRO A 82 -14.17 -13.18 4.63
N LEU A 83 -14.10 -14.48 4.31
CA LEU A 83 -13.43 -14.93 3.09
C LEU A 83 -14.10 -14.30 1.86
N ASP A 84 -15.43 -14.32 1.83
CA ASP A 84 -16.26 -13.79 0.74
C ASP A 84 -17.17 -12.67 1.26
N TYR A 85 -16.87 -11.42 0.87
CA TYR A 85 -17.65 -10.24 1.29
C TYR A 85 -19.06 -10.19 0.71
N SER A 86 -19.37 -10.99 -0.33
CA SER A 86 -20.75 -11.14 -0.82
C SER A 86 -21.58 -12.07 0.05
N ARG A 87 -20.95 -12.90 0.90
CA ARG A 87 -21.58 -13.85 1.83
C ARG A 87 -20.89 -13.82 3.21
N PRO A 88 -20.92 -12.67 3.90
CA PRO A 88 -20.20 -12.48 5.17
C PRO A 88 -20.78 -13.31 6.34
N ASP A 89 -21.98 -13.85 6.19
CA ASP A 89 -22.67 -14.72 7.16
C ASP A 89 -22.46 -16.22 6.89
N SER A 90 -21.68 -16.58 5.87
CA SER A 90 -21.38 -17.98 5.52
C SER A 90 -20.55 -18.73 6.57
N GLY A 91 -20.00 -18.02 7.57
CA GLY A 91 -19.11 -18.57 8.58
C GLY A 91 -17.71 -18.92 8.06
N GLN A 92 -17.40 -18.61 6.79
CA GLN A 92 -16.08 -18.81 6.23
C GLN A 92 -15.23 -17.56 6.44
N ASP A 93 -14.30 -17.67 7.39
CA ASP A 93 -13.34 -16.62 7.70
C ASP A 93 -12.02 -16.79 6.93
N ILE A 94 -11.31 -15.67 6.79
CA ILE A 94 -9.88 -15.59 6.51
C ILE A 94 -9.19 -14.88 7.68
N GLU A 95 -7.98 -15.33 8.00
CA GLU A 95 -7.14 -14.72 9.02
C GLU A 95 -6.19 -13.71 8.38
N ILE A 96 -6.21 -12.47 8.90
CA ILE A 96 -5.36 -11.37 8.49
C ILE A 96 -4.35 -11.11 9.62
N ALA A 97 -3.08 -11.32 9.32
CA ALA A 97 -2.00 -11.02 10.23
C ALA A 97 -1.79 -9.50 10.32
N VAL A 98 -1.74 -8.99 11.56
CA VAL A 98 -1.56 -7.57 11.87
C VAL A 98 -0.37 -7.41 12.80
N ALA A 99 0.43 -6.38 12.55
CA ALA A 99 1.52 -5.98 13.43
C ALA A 99 1.41 -4.49 13.77
N ARG A 100 1.85 -4.14 14.98
CA ARG A 100 2.01 -2.74 15.39
C ARG A 100 3.29 -2.51 16.17
N ARG A 101 3.82 -1.30 16.08
CA ARG A 101 4.75 -0.72 17.05
C ARG A 101 4.04 0.42 17.76
N PRO A 102 3.71 0.28 19.05
CA PRO A 102 3.07 1.36 19.81
C PRO A 102 3.90 2.64 19.78
N ALA A 103 3.23 3.79 19.80
CA ALA A 103 3.90 5.08 19.88
C ALA A 103 4.83 5.15 21.11
N THR A 104 6.08 5.57 20.92
CA THR A 104 7.11 5.52 21.99
C THR A 104 7.44 6.88 22.62
N GLY A 105 6.88 7.97 22.09
CA GLY A 105 7.30 9.33 22.43
C GLY A 105 6.32 10.07 23.35
N PRO A 106 6.74 11.23 23.88
CA PRO A 106 5.89 12.04 24.75
C PRO A 106 4.71 12.66 23.98
N GLY A 107 3.63 12.94 24.71
CA GLY A 107 2.45 13.64 24.20
C GLY A 107 1.27 12.73 23.85
N LYS A 108 0.16 13.35 23.39
CA LYS A 108 -1.09 12.63 23.13
C LYS A 108 -0.98 11.76 21.86
N ARG A 109 -1.28 10.47 21.97
CA ARG A 109 -1.45 9.56 20.82
C ARG A 109 -2.44 10.16 19.80
N LEU A 110 -2.05 10.17 18.53
CA LEU A 110 -2.84 10.71 17.42
C LEU A 110 -3.74 9.68 16.73
N GLY A 111 -3.44 8.40 16.89
CA GLY A 111 -4.11 7.30 16.19
C GLY A 111 -3.12 6.23 15.77
N SER A 112 -3.55 5.35 14.86
CA SER A 112 -2.67 4.44 14.13
C SER A 112 -2.29 5.03 12.78
N LEU A 113 -1.04 4.85 12.37
CA LEU A 113 -0.58 5.10 11.00
C LEU A 113 -0.39 3.75 10.32
N VAL A 114 -1.32 3.40 9.43
CA VAL A 114 -1.25 2.16 8.65
C VAL A 114 -0.28 2.37 7.49
N VAL A 115 0.64 1.43 7.29
CA VAL A 115 1.61 1.48 6.20
C VAL A 115 1.48 0.26 5.29
N ASN A 116 1.84 0.42 4.01
CA ASN A 116 1.90 -0.71 3.08
C ASN A 116 3.04 -0.51 2.06
N PRO A 117 3.90 -1.52 1.82
CA PRO A 117 5.05 -1.42 0.92
C PRO A 117 4.68 -1.49 -0.57
N GLY A 118 3.47 -1.94 -0.91
CA GLY A 118 3.12 -2.32 -2.26
C GLY A 118 3.53 -3.75 -2.62
N GLY A 119 4.14 -3.91 -3.80
CA GLY A 119 4.25 -5.20 -4.50
C GLY A 119 3.36 -5.19 -5.74
N PRO A 120 2.15 -5.80 -5.75
CA PRO A 120 1.49 -6.54 -4.66
C PRO A 120 2.27 -7.79 -4.21
N GLY A 121 1.89 -8.40 -3.07
CA GLY A 121 2.55 -9.58 -2.51
C GLY A 121 3.69 -9.28 -1.52
N GLY A 122 4.02 -8.00 -1.30
CA GLY A 122 4.97 -7.61 -0.26
C GLY A 122 4.36 -7.73 1.15
N SER A 123 5.11 -8.33 2.08
CA SER A 123 4.68 -8.39 3.48
C SER A 123 4.67 -7.00 4.11
N GLY A 124 3.50 -6.56 4.55
CA GLY A 124 3.36 -5.33 5.30
C GLY A 124 3.98 -5.45 6.70
N ILE A 125 3.88 -6.61 7.34
CA ILE A 125 4.51 -6.85 8.64
C ILE A 125 6.04 -6.79 8.53
N GLY A 126 6.61 -7.44 7.51
CA GLY A 126 8.04 -7.36 7.22
C GLY A 126 8.50 -5.93 6.97
N TYR A 127 7.76 -5.17 6.14
CA TYR A 127 8.04 -3.76 5.89
C TYR A 127 7.96 -2.90 7.16
N LEU A 128 6.98 -3.14 8.02
CA LEU A 128 6.82 -2.43 9.29
C LEU A 128 8.02 -2.69 10.22
N GLN A 129 8.43 -3.96 10.38
CA GLN A 129 9.50 -4.33 11.28
C GLN A 129 10.88 -3.90 10.77
N ALA A 130 11.12 -4.03 9.46
CA ALA A 130 12.42 -3.76 8.85
C ALA A 130 12.64 -2.29 8.49
N TYR A 131 11.58 -1.50 8.27
CA TYR A 131 11.72 -0.12 7.79
C TYR A 131 10.74 0.84 8.46
N ALA A 132 9.43 0.74 8.23
CA ALA A 132 8.53 1.84 8.59
C ALA A 132 8.45 2.10 10.10
N GLY A 133 8.46 1.03 10.90
CA GLY A 133 8.39 1.10 12.35
C GLY A 133 9.64 1.68 12.99
N ILE A 134 10.79 1.74 12.32
CA ILE A 134 12.07 2.20 12.86
C ILE A 134 12.63 3.45 12.14
N GLY A 135 12.43 3.54 10.83
CA GLY A 135 13.05 4.51 9.94
C GLY A 135 12.19 5.74 9.64
N TYR A 136 10.87 5.68 9.84
CA TYR A 136 10.04 6.88 9.69
C TYR A 136 10.46 7.95 10.71
N PRO A 137 10.22 9.25 10.43
CA PRO A 137 10.65 10.33 11.32
C PRO A 137 10.20 10.11 12.76
N GLU A 138 11.10 10.39 13.71
CA GLU A 138 10.85 10.15 15.13
C GLU A 138 9.58 10.85 15.61
N GLN A 139 9.30 12.06 15.12
CA GLN A 139 8.12 12.84 15.47
C GLN A 139 6.81 12.13 15.07
N VAL A 140 6.83 11.32 14.01
CA VAL A 140 5.68 10.51 13.58
C VAL A 140 5.52 9.31 14.51
N ARG A 141 6.59 8.52 14.70
CA ARG A 141 6.60 7.33 15.56
C ARG A 141 6.37 7.64 17.03
N ALA A 142 6.66 8.86 17.46
CA ALA A 142 6.40 9.34 18.81
C ALA A 142 4.89 9.48 19.10
N ARG A 143 4.06 9.66 18.07
CA ARG A 143 2.66 10.08 18.22
C ARG A 143 1.65 9.14 17.57
N TYR A 144 2.07 8.31 16.61
CA TYR A 144 1.24 7.26 16.00
C TYR A 144 1.70 5.88 16.43
N ASP A 145 0.75 4.98 16.66
CA ASP A 145 1.06 3.56 16.59
C ASP A 145 1.34 3.24 15.13
N MET A 146 2.54 2.75 14.83
CA MET A 146 2.88 2.32 13.46
C MET A 146 2.26 0.95 13.24
N VAL A 147 1.37 0.81 12.28
CA VAL A 147 0.60 -0.42 12.06
C VAL A 147 0.77 -0.90 10.63
N SER A 148 0.80 -2.21 10.44
CA SER A 148 0.68 -2.81 9.12
C SER A 148 -0.04 -4.15 9.24
N PHE A 149 -0.54 -4.63 8.12
CA PHE A 149 -1.06 -5.97 7.97
C PHE A 149 -0.46 -6.62 6.72
N ASP A 150 -0.39 -7.94 6.70
CA ASP A 150 -0.17 -8.68 5.46
C ASP A 150 -1.54 -8.80 4.78
N PRO A 151 -1.76 -8.25 3.55
CA PRO A 151 -3.04 -8.37 2.89
C PRO A 151 -3.43 -9.84 2.69
N ARG A 152 -4.73 -10.11 2.56
CA ARG A 152 -5.23 -11.44 2.19
C ARG A 152 -4.45 -12.04 1.01
N GLY A 153 -4.09 -13.32 1.10
CA GLY A 153 -3.29 -13.98 0.07
C GLY A 153 -1.78 -13.69 0.16
N VAL A 154 -1.32 -12.92 1.16
CA VAL A 154 0.08 -12.50 1.29
C VAL A 154 0.67 -13.01 2.60
N ASP A 155 1.86 -13.62 2.50
CA ASP A 155 2.72 -14.03 3.62
C ASP A 155 1.93 -14.69 4.77
N ARG A 156 1.73 -14.02 5.92
CA ARG A 156 1.08 -14.61 7.10
C ARG A 156 -0.46 -14.69 6.99
N SER A 157 -1.05 -14.12 5.95
CA SER A 157 -2.50 -13.97 5.80
C SER A 157 -3.06 -14.90 4.71
N SER A 158 -3.04 -16.21 4.99
CA SER A 158 -3.50 -17.26 4.05
C SER A 158 -2.85 -17.13 2.67
N PRO A 159 -1.52 -17.33 2.56
CA PRO A 159 -0.75 -16.97 1.37
C PRO A 159 -1.22 -17.74 0.13
N VAL A 160 -1.23 -17.06 -1.01
CA VAL A 160 -1.37 -17.72 -2.31
C VAL A 160 -0.06 -18.43 -2.62
N GLU A 161 -0.11 -19.76 -2.64
CA GLU A 161 0.97 -20.62 -3.10
C GLU A 161 0.58 -21.26 -4.44
N CYS A 162 1.52 -21.30 -5.37
CA CYS A 162 1.28 -21.85 -6.71
C CYS A 162 2.16 -23.06 -7.00
N LEU A 163 3.48 -22.92 -6.85
CA LEU A 163 4.45 -24.01 -6.98
C LEU A 163 5.34 -24.04 -5.73
N THR A 164 6.05 -25.16 -5.53
CA THR A 164 6.97 -25.34 -4.40
C THR A 164 8.23 -26.08 -4.82
N GLY A 165 9.35 -25.76 -4.17
CA GLY A 165 10.61 -26.48 -4.35
C GLY A 165 11.05 -26.55 -5.81
N PRO A 166 11.45 -27.72 -6.32
CA PRO A 166 11.98 -27.86 -7.68
C PRO A 166 11.06 -27.34 -8.80
N ALA A 167 9.74 -27.41 -8.62
CA ALA A 167 8.79 -26.89 -9.61
C ALA A 167 8.82 -25.36 -9.68
N MET A 168 8.95 -24.67 -8.53
CA MET A 168 9.13 -23.22 -8.51
C MET A 168 10.50 -22.83 -9.06
N ASP A 169 11.55 -23.58 -8.72
CA ASP A 169 12.90 -23.34 -9.26
C ASP A 169 12.88 -23.42 -10.80
N ALA A 170 12.32 -24.49 -11.35
CA ALA A 170 12.16 -24.66 -12.80
C ALA A 170 11.39 -23.49 -13.43
N TYR A 171 10.28 -23.07 -12.84
CA TYR A 171 9.49 -21.93 -13.32
C TYR A 171 10.31 -20.62 -13.36
N THR A 172 11.11 -20.34 -12.34
CA THR A 172 11.94 -19.11 -12.29
C THR A 172 13.11 -19.11 -13.28
N GLN A 173 13.50 -20.28 -13.78
CA GLN A 173 14.58 -20.42 -14.78
C GLN A 173 14.06 -20.40 -16.23
N VAL A 174 12.74 -20.34 -16.45
CA VAL A 174 12.18 -20.22 -17.80
C VAL A 174 12.49 -18.85 -18.37
N ASP A 175 13.01 -18.83 -19.59
CA ASP A 175 13.28 -17.59 -20.32
C ASP A 175 12.01 -16.73 -20.47
N GLN A 176 12.09 -15.50 -19.95
CA GLN A 176 11.00 -14.52 -19.97
C GLN A 176 11.03 -13.63 -21.22
N THR A 177 12.03 -13.80 -22.09
CA THR A 177 12.22 -13.04 -23.34
C THR A 177 12.37 -14.00 -24.52
N PRO A 178 11.33 -14.81 -24.84
CA PRO A 178 11.45 -15.88 -25.82
C PRO A 178 11.60 -15.33 -27.24
N ASP A 179 12.66 -15.74 -27.93
CA ASP A 179 13.03 -15.24 -29.24
C ASP A 179 12.48 -16.14 -30.36
N ASP A 180 12.23 -17.42 -30.07
CA ASP A 180 11.69 -18.37 -31.06
C ASP A 180 10.36 -19.04 -30.66
N ALA A 181 9.83 -19.88 -31.55
CA ALA A 181 8.55 -20.55 -31.36
C ALA A 181 8.60 -21.62 -30.26
N ALA A 182 9.75 -22.27 -30.06
CA ALA A 182 9.94 -23.30 -29.06
C ALA A 182 10.02 -22.66 -27.66
N GLU A 183 10.78 -21.59 -27.51
CA GLU A 183 10.87 -20.81 -26.27
C GLU A 183 9.52 -20.21 -25.89
N ARG A 184 8.77 -19.66 -26.86
CA ARG A 184 7.40 -19.19 -26.63
C ARG A 184 6.49 -20.33 -26.14
N ALA A 185 6.60 -21.53 -26.72
CA ALA A 185 5.81 -22.68 -26.29
C ALA A 185 6.19 -23.12 -24.86
N ALA A 186 7.47 -23.09 -24.51
CA ALA A 186 7.96 -23.40 -23.17
C ALA A 186 7.47 -22.39 -22.13
N LEU A 187 7.52 -21.08 -22.44
CA LEU A 187 7.00 -20.03 -21.56
C LEU A 187 5.49 -20.15 -21.35
N VAL A 188 4.72 -20.43 -22.41
CA VAL A 188 3.27 -20.65 -22.28
C VAL A 188 2.97 -21.90 -21.44
N ALA A 189 3.74 -22.97 -21.61
CA ALA A 189 3.59 -24.18 -20.82
C ALA A 189 3.87 -23.91 -19.33
N SER A 190 4.93 -23.17 -19.01
CA SER A 190 5.26 -22.83 -17.62
C SER A 190 4.21 -21.96 -16.95
N PHE A 191 3.62 -20.98 -17.66
CA PHE A 191 2.50 -20.20 -17.13
C PHE A 191 1.25 -21.04 -16.89
N LYS A 192 0.95 -22.02 -17.76
CA LYS A 192 -0.17 -22.96 -17.53
C LYS A 192 0.06 -23.84 -16.31
N GLU A 193 1.27 -24.35 -16.15
CA GLU A 193 1.64 -25.13 -14.97
C GLU A 193 1.55 -24.30 -13.69
N PHE A 194 2.10 -23.08 -13.70
CA PHE A 194 2.01 -22.17 -12.57
C PHE A 194 0.55 -21.86 -12.20
N ALA A 195 -0.29 -21.52 -13.18
CA ALA A 195 -1.70 -21.24 -12.96
C ALA A 195 -2.47 -22.46 -12.42
N ALA A 196 -2.20 -23.66 -12.94
CA ALA A 196 -2.78 -24.90 -12.43
C ALA A 196 -2.35 -25.17 -10.98
N GLY A 197 -1.08 -24.93 -10.66
CA GLY A 197 -0.56 -25.02 -9.30
C GLY A 197 -1.24 -24.04 -8.34
N CYS A 198 -1.45 -22.78 -8.74
CA CYS A 198 -2.23 -21.81 -7.96
C CYS A 198 -3.65 -22.33 -7.71
N GLN A 199 -4.32 -22.87 -8.74
CA GLN A 199 -5.67 -23.40 -8.60
C GLN A 199 -5.71 -24.61 -7.66
N GLU A 200 -4.76 -25.53 -7.77
CA GLU A 200 -4.71 -26.72 -6.92
C GLU A 200 -4.49 -26.36 -5.45
N ARG A 201 -3.50 -25.51 -5.19
CA ARG A 201 -3.02 -25.20 -3.84
C ARG A 201 -3.80 -24.09 -3.15
N SER A 202 -4.32 -23.14 -3.92
CA SER A 202 -4.90 -21.90 -3.39
C SER A 202 -6.36 -21.66 -3.81
N ARG A 203 -7.06 -22.66 -4.39
CA ARG A 203 -8.48 -22.54 -4.84
C ARG A 203 -9.42 -21.85 -3.85
N ARG A 204 -9.20 -22.01 -2.55
CA ARG A 204 -10.06 -21.43 -1.51
C ARG A 204 -9.90 -19.91 -1.43
N VAL A 205 -8.67 -19.42 -1.52
CA VAL A 205 -8.35 -18.00 -1.28
C VAL A 205 -8.27 -17.21 -2.59
N LEU A 206 -7.86 -17.84 -3.68
CA LEU A 206 -7.59 -17.21 -4.99
C LEU A 206 -8.75 -16.35 -5.53
N PRO A 207 -10.04 -16.71 -5.39
CA PRO A 207 -11.15 -15.85 -5.85
C PRO A 207 -11.36 -14.59 -5.01
N HIS A 208 -10.69 -14.48 -3.87
CA HIS A 208 -11.00 -13.52 -2.82
C HIS A 208 -9.83 -12.60 -2.48
N VAL A 209 -8.74 -12.57 -3.27
CA VAL A 209 -7.52 -11.76 -3.02
C VAL A 209 -7.50 -10.43 -3.77
N SER A 210 -8.68 -9.87 -4.07
CA SER A 210 -8.78 -8.60 -4.80
C SER A 210 -8.29 -7.41 -3.95
N THR A 211 -7.83 -6.33 -4.61
CA THR A 211 -7.51 -5.06 -3.94
C THR A 211 -8.72 -4.47 -3.23
N VAL A 212 -9.91 -4.60 -3.82
CA VAL A 212 -11.18 -4.15 -3.22
C VAL A 212 -11.40 -4.86 -1.89
N ASP A 213 -11.19 -6.17 -1.84
CA ASP A 213 -11.40 -6.92 -0.61
C ASP A 213 -10.29 -6.65 0.43
N ALA A 214 -9.05 -6.42 0.00
CA ALA A 214 -7.98 -5.94 0.90
C ALA A 214 -8.27 -4.54 1.47
N ALA A 215 -8.88 -3.65 0.68
CA ALA A 215 -9.31 -2.33 1.15
C ALA A 215 -10.45 -2.43 2.18
N ARG A 216 -11.35 -3.40 2.03
CA ARG A 216 -12.39 -3.70 3.05
C ARG A 216 -11.78 -4.24 4.34
N ASP A 217 -10.76 -5.10 4.26
CA ASP A 217 -10.01 -5.53 5.45
C ASP A 217 -9.32 -4.35 6.13
N MET A 218 -8.75 -3.43 5.35
CA MET A 218 -8.13 -2.22 5.88
C MET A 218 -9.14 -1.33 6.64
N ASP A 219 -10.41 -1.30 6.21
CA ASP A 219 -11.44 -0.55 6.94
C ASP A 219 -11.90 -1.25 8.23
N MET A 220 -11.95 -2.58 8.24
CA MET A 220 -12.12 -3.36 9.47
C MET A 220 -10.97 -3.08 10.43
N LEU A 221 -9.74 -3.14 9.93
CA LEU A 221 -8.54 -2.88 10.73
C LEU A 221 -8.60 -1.49 11.36
N ARG A 222 -8.96 -0.45 10.60
CA ARG A 222 -9.18 0.91 11.13
C ARG A 222 -10.15 0.90 12.31
N ALA A 223 -11.32 0.25 12.15
CA ALA A 223 -12.33 0.19 13.20
C ALA A 223 -11.83 -0.54 14.46
N VAL A 224 -11.18 -1.69 14.27
CA VAL A 224 -10.68 -2.56 15.33
C VAL A 224 -9.50 -1.91 16.10
N LEU A 225 -8.73 -1.05 15.44
CA LEU A 225 -7.72 -0.20 16.08
C LEU A 225 -8.33 0.97 16.88
N GLY A 226 -9.65 1.19 16.77
CA GLY A 226 -10.38 2.25 17.45
C GLY A 226 -10.24 3.63 16.80
N ASP A 227 -9.78 3.70 15.55
CA ASP A 227 -9.60 4.97 14.84
C ASP A 227 -10.86 5.32 14.04
N GLU A 228 -11.34 6.57 14.14
CA GLU A 228 -12.50 7.04 13.37
C GLU A 228 -12.20 7.14 11.87
N LYS A 229 -10.99 7.60 11.54
CA LYS A 229 -10.52 7.80 10.17
C LYS A 229 -9.16 7.14 9.97
N LEU A 230 -8.94 6.59 8.78
CA LEU A 230 -7.68 5.98 8.40
C LEU A 230 -6.60 7.05 8.20
N ALA A 231 -5.47 6.92 8.91
CA ALA A 231 -4.22 7.55 8.50
C ALA A 231 -3.35 6.48 7.82
N TYR A 232 -2.93 6.74 6.59
CA TYR A 232 -2.27 5.75 5.74
C TYR A 232 -1.14 6.32 4.90
N VAL A 233 -0.05 5.53 4.80
CA VAL A 233 1.06 5.74 3.87
C VAL A 233 1.23 4.47 3.04
N GLY A 234 0.93 4.55 1.74
CA GLY A 234 1.12 3.45 0.80
C GLY A 234 2.22 3.78 -0.19
N ALA A 235 3.12 2.83 -0.44
CA ALA A 235 4.14 2.93 -1.48
C ALA A 235 3.79 2.00 -2.66
N SER A 236 4.13 2.38 -3.90
CA SER A 236 3.96 1.54 -5.10
C SER A 236 2.52 1.01 -5.24
N TYR A 237 2.27 -0.29 -5.38
CA TYR A 237 0.91 -0.88 -5.34
C TYR A 237 0.08 -0.47 -4.10
N GLY A 238 0.73 -0.17 -2.98
CA GLY A 238 0.06 0.37 -1.79
C GLY A 238 -0.65 1.70 -2.07
N THR A 239 -0.24 2.44 -3.10
CA THR A 239 -0.95 3.64 -3.57
C THR A 239 -2.28 3.30 -4.20
N PHE A 240 -2.34 2.23 -5.01
CA PHE A 240 -3.58 1.73 -5.61
C PHE A 240 -4.52 1.19 -4.53
N LEU A 241 -4.00 0.49 -3.51
CA LEU A 241 -4.77 0.08 -2.33
C LEU A 241 -5.35 1.29 -1.57
N GLY A 242 -4.53 2.32 -1.34
CA GLY A 242 -4.96 3.55 -0.67
C GLY A 242 -6.03 4.32 -1.45
N ALA A 243 -5.88 4.42 -2.77
CA ALA A 243 -6.87 5.03 -3.66
C ALA A 243 -8.18 4.24 -3.68
N THR A 244 -8.11 2.90 -3.78
CA THR A 244 -9.27 2.00 -3.70
C THR A 244 -10.01 2.17 -2.37
N TYR A 245 -9.29 2.28 -1.25
CA TYR A 245 -9.90 2.57 0.04
C TYR A 245 -10.62 3.93 0.06
N ALA A 246 -9.99 4.96 -0.49
CA ALA A 246 -10.57 6.30 -0.52
C ALA A 246 -11.86 6.37 -1.36
N ASP A 247 -11.93 5.58 -2.44
CA ASP A 247 -13.13 5.44 -3.28
C ASP A 247 -14.26 4.69 -2.54
N LEU A 248 -13.94 3.58 -1.89
CA LEU A 248 -14.92 2.76 -1.16
C LEU A 248 -15.43 3.43 0.13
N PHE A 249 -14.57 4.17 0.83
CA PHE A 249 -14.84 4.72 2.16
C PHE A 249 -14.46 6.21 2.31
N PRO A 250 -14.95 7.12 1.44
CA PRO A 250 -14.49 8.51 1.40
C PRO A 250 -14.69 9.26 2.73
N GLY A 251 -15.77 8.93 3.47
CA GLY A 251 -16.05 9.51 4.79
C GLY A 251 -15.11 9.03 5.92
N ARG A 252 -14.35 7.95 5.70
CA ARG A 252 -13.44 7.33 6.67
C ARG A 252 -11.96 7.60 6.35
N VAL A 253 -11.66 8.42 5.35
CA VAL A 253 -10.30 8.86 5.03
C VAL A 253 -9.88 10.00 5.96
N GLY A 254 -8.71 9.84 6.59
CA GLY A 254 -8.04 10.84 7.41
C GLY A 254 -6.87 11.47 6.64
N ARG A 255 -5.64 11.09 7.00
CA ARG A 255 -4.42 11.54 6.32
C ARG A 255 -3.97 10.45 5.35
N LEU A 256 -3.81 10.79 4.08
CA LEU A 256 -3.47 9.84 3.03
C LEU A 256 -2.22 10.31 2.30
N VAL A 257 -1.19 9.47 2.28
CA VAL A 257 0.05 9.69 1.51
C VAL A 257 0.22 8.50 0.56
N LEU A 258 0.34 8.81 -0.73
CA LEU A 258 0.49 7.83 -1.80
C LEU A 258 1.82 8.10 -2.52
N ASP A 259 2.85 7.31 -2.22
CA ASP A 259 4.22 7.50 -2.72
C ASP A 259 4.54 6.51 -3.85
N GLY A 260 4.92 7.00 -5.03
CA GLY A 260 5.01 6.19 -6.25
C GLY A 260 3.62 5.77 -6.76
N ALA A 261 2.78 6.77 -7.06
CA ALA A 261 1.37 6.58 -7.37
C ALA A 261 1.12 5.76 -8.66
N MET A 262 0.28 4.74 -8.54
CA MET A 262 -0.35 4.06 -9.68
C MET A 262 -1.66 4.74 -10.04
N ASP A 263 -1.92 4.92 -11.34
CA ASP A 263 -3.17 5.50 -11.85
C ASP A 263 -4.31 4.47 -11.78
N PRO A 264 -5.34 4.64 -10.93
CA PRO A 264 -6.40 3.66 -10.79
C PRO A 264 -7.44 3.71 -11.91
N SER A 265 -7.33 4.65 -12.85
CA SER A 265 -8.25 4.80 -13.99
C SER A 265 -7.81 4.03 -15.25
N ARG A 266 -6.68 3.33 -15.18
CA ARG A 266 -6.08 2.57 -16.28
C ARG A 266 -6.14 1.07 -16.07
#